data_AF-A0A4V4HC67-F1
#
_entry.id   AF-A0A4V4HC67-F1
#
_cell.length_a   1.000
_cell.length_b   1.000
_cell.length_c   1.000
_cell.angle_alpha   90.00
_cell.angle_beta   90.00
_cell.angle_gamma   90.00
#
_symmetry.space_group_name_H-M   'P 1'
#
loop_
_entity.id
_entity.type
_entity.pdbx_description
1 polymer ?
#
loop_
_entity_poly.entity_id
_entity_poly.type
_entity_poly.pdbx_seq_one_letter_code
_entity_poly.pdbx_strand_id
1 'polypeptide(L)'
;MGPGSHHDTLDDHMGHWNWCKIVGLGGLLKKRLMRATSEYQRLFDPWKDFTQKQIRDARNWKKTVDDYELGLATYNPFESPLSGKTAQAVRLELAKEAQEKARQEMLDTSPGEFLFFGLEIEQQQRELLEDISTIRDPTNKQLTQIVDRRTKLMRQIRRFRALQLGYMPISLQIIATLPSSQSQLNAEEIPLYLPSQLSSSQRSSNLYKSELTEMEGRLRDGLLNESLNDLRQSLLVKQRLLRYKKINARNQGATTRSRRKVGRQDRKVKLAAATYRAAWKAKLSLLDGNQEALGWNKLLDEHIVGMEDLQEAEQRRAKAAKTKRADAARRALVGENPVPGAREKNRVPSWIWHGTTQGELQADRVLYDGLRIEWCKTYA
;
A
#
# COMPACT_ATOMS: atom_id res chain seq x y z
N MET A 1 28.11 -46.05 43.35
CA MET A 1 26.79 -45.72 42.78
C MET A 1 26.06 -47.01 42.50
N GLY A 2 24.95 -47.27 43.19
CA GLY A 2 24.14 -48.48 42.98
C GLY A 2 23.24 -48.35 41.74
N PRO A 3 22.74 -49.47 41.17
CA PRO A 3 22.05 -49.50 39.89
C PRO A 3 20.72 -48.69 39.76
N GLY A 4 20.25 -48.01 40.82
CA GLY A 4 19.10 -47.09 40.78
C GLY A 4 19.45 -45.60 40.87
N SER A 5 20.66 -45.24 41.31
CA SER A 5 20.98 -43.86 41.72
C SER A 5 20.93 -42.84 40.59
N HIS A 6 21.14 -43.28 39.34
CA HIS A 6 21.03 -42.42 38.17
C HIS A 6 19.56 -42.04 37.87
N HIS A 7 18.62 -42.96 38.03
CA HIS A 7 17.20 -42.69 37.80
C HIS A 7 16.66 -41.75 38.88
N ASP A 8 16.98 -42.02 40.15
CA ASP A 8 16.58 -41.18 41.27
C ASP A 8 17.09 -39.74 41.12
N THR A 9 18.34 -39.57 40.68
CA THR A 9 18.92 -38.24 40.45
C THR A 9 18.19 -37.47 39.32
N LEU A 10 17.78 -38.17 38.25
CA LEU A 10 17.01 -37.55 37.18
C LEU A 10 15.61 -37.15 37.62
N ASP A 11 14.92 -38.02 38.37
CA ASP A 11 13.57 -37.74 38.90
C ASP A 11 13.59 -36.58 39.89
N ASP A 12 14.60 -36.48 40.75
CA ASP A 12 14.77 -35.35 41.67
C ASP A 12 14.99 -34.02 40.90
N HIS A 13 15.83 -34.04 39.86
CA HIS A 13 16.05 -32.86 39.03
C HIS A 13 14.78 -32.47 38.25
N MET A 14 14.05 -33.42 37.69
CA MET A 14 12.78 -33.18 36.99
C MET A 14 11.70 -32.67 37.95
N GLY A 15 11.61 -33.26 39.15
CA GLY A 15 10.71 -32.85 40.22
C GLY A 15 10.98 -31.43 40.69
N HIS A 16 12.24 -31.09 40.96
CA HIS A 16 12.65 -29.73 41.29
C HIS A 16 12.32 -28.73 40.17
N TRP A 17 12.54 -29.11 38.91
CA TRP A 17 12.21 -28.25 37.77
C TRP A 17 10.70 -28.03 37.63
N ASN A 18 9.88 -29.05 37.87
CA ASN A 18 8.43 -28.94 37.88
C ASN A 18 7.93 -28.07 39.04
N TRP A 19 8.50 -28.21 40.24
CA TRP A 19 8.19 -27.36 41.38
C TRP A 19 8.53 -25.88 41.10
N CYS A 20 9.71 -25.61 40.56
CA CYS A 20 10.11 -24.27 40.12
C CYS A 20 9.17 -23.68 39.07
N LYS A 21 8.63 -24.48 38.14
CA LYS A 21 7.61 -24.04 37.19
C LYS A 21 6.31 -23.68 37.89
N ILE A 22 5.83 -24.50 38.83
CA ILE A 22 4.58 -24.28 39.56
C ILE A 22 4.68 -23.00 40.39
N VAL A 23 5.76 -22.83 41.16
CA VAL A 23 6.00 -21.62 41.97
C VAL A 23 6.17 -20.38 41.07
N GLY A 24 6.88 -20.51 39.95
CA GLY A 24 7.04 -19.43 38.97
C GLY A 24 5.80 -19.12 38.13
N LEU A 25 4.79 -19.99 38.13
CA LEU A 25 3.63 -19.89 37.24
C LEU A 25 2.80 -18.65 37.55
N GLY A 26 2.56 -18.32 38.82
CA GLY A 26 1.76 -17.16 39.22
C GLY A 26 2.34 -15.84 38.71
N GLY A 27 3.65 -15.64 38.90
CA GLY A 27 4.36 -14.46 38.40
C GLY A 27 4.37 -14.39 36.86
N LEU A 28 4.53 -15.53 36.20
CA LEU A 28 4.47 -15.62 34.74
C LEU A 28 3.07 -15.29 34.20
N LEU A 29 2.01 -15.84 34.79
CA LEU A 29 0.63 -15.60 34.40
C LEU A 29 0.25 -14.14 34.62
N LYS A 30 0.60 -13.53 35.76
CA LYS A 30 0.39 -12.10 36.00
C LYS A 30 1.05 -11.22 34.93
N LYS A 31 2.31 -11.49 34.58
CA LYS A 31 3.03 -10.77 33.52
C LYS A 31 2.37 -10.96 32.15
N ARG A 32 1.92 -12.17 31.83
CA ARG A 32 1.19 -12.46 30.58
C ARG A 32 -0.16 -11.76 30.53
N LEU A 33 -0.89 -11.71 31.64
CA LEU A 33 -2.18 -11.03 31.73
C LEU A 33 -2.04 -9.52 31.52
N MET A 34 -1.12 -8.86 32.22
CA MET A 34 -0.86 -7.41 32.02
C MET A 34 -0.47 -7.09 30.57
N ARG A 35 0.28 -7.99 29.94
CA ARG A 35 0.65 -7.83 28.52
C ARG A 35 -0.57 -8.03 27.61
N ALA A 36 -1.37 -9.06 27.85
CA ALA A 36 -2.57 -9.33 27.06
C ALA A 36 -3.61 -8.21 27.18
N THR A 37 -3.81 -7.63 28.37
CA THR A 37 -4.76 -6.52 28.57
C THR A 37 -4.33 -5.26 27.83
N SER A 38 -3.05 -4.90 27.89
CA SER A 38 -2.52 -3.76 27.14
C SER A 38 -2.51 -3.98 25.62
N GLU A 39 -2.24 -5.21 25.17
CA GLU A 39 -2.36 -5.59 23.75
C GLU A 39 -3.81 -5.53 23.28
N TYR A 40 -4.77 -6.03 24.08
CA TYR A 40 -6.21 -5.97 23.78
C TYR A 40 -6.70 -4.53 23.61
N GLN A 41 -6.39 -3.63 24.56
CA GLN A 41 -6.78 -2.23 24.49
C GLN A 41 -6.29 -1.55 23.21
N ARG A 42 -5.04 -1.84 22.81
CA ARG A 42 -4.44 -1.27 21.59
C ARG A 42 -5.09 -1.79 20.30
N LEU A 43 -5.52 -3.05 20.29
CA LEU A 43 -6.07 -3.71 19.10
C LEU A 43 -7.58 -3.51 18.96
N PHE A 44 -8.27 -3.15 20.03
CA PHE A 44 -9.73 -3.04 20.06
C PHE A 44 -10.27 -1.94 19.15
N ASP A 45 -9.75 -0.71 19.23
CA ASP A 45 -10.26 0.41 18.40
C ASP A 45 -10.05 0.15 16.90
N PRO A 46 -8.85 -0.29 16.44
CA PRO A 46 -8.67 -0.63 15.03
C PRO A 46 -9.54 -1.80 14.56
N TRP A 47 -9.74 -2.82 15.40
CA TRP A 47 -10.61 -3.95 15.07
C TRP A 47 -12.08 -3.50 14.94
N LYS A 48 -12.54 -2.62 15.83
CA LYS A 48 -13.88 -2.05 15.79
C LYS A 48 -14.09 -1.25 14.49
N ASP A 49 -13.14 -0.40 14.14
CA ASP A 49 -13.16 0.37 12.89
C ASP A 49 -13.15 -0.53 11.66
N PHE A 50 -12.34 -1.60 11.68
CA PHE A 50 -12.24 -2.55 10.58
C PHE A 50 -13.53 -3.35 10.40
N THR A 51 -14.13 -3.78 11.52
CA THR A 51 -15.41 -4.51 11.53
C THR A 51 -16.58 -3.63 11.08
N GLN A 52 -16.61 -2.35 11.47
CA GLN A 52 -17.61 -1.39 10.99
C GLN A 52 -17.53 -1.20 9.47
N LYS A 53 -16.32 -1.10 8.91
CA LYS A 53 -16.12 -0.94 7.46
C LYS A 53 -16.46 -2.19 6.66
N GLN A 54 -16.49 -3.36 7.29
CA GLN A 54 -16.77 -4.66 6.66
C GLN A 54 -18.06 -5.32 7.19
N ILE A 55 -19.04 -4.54 7.63
CA ILE A 55 -20.21 -5.02 8.40
C ILE A 55 -21.02 -6.13 7.72
N ARG A 56 -20.99 -6.21 6.38
CA ARG A 56 -21.71 -7.22 5.58
C ARG A 56 -21.03 -8.58 5.61
N ASP A 57 -19.70 -8.62 5.47
CA ASP A 57 -18.93 -9.87 5.42
C ASP A 57 -18.44 -10.32 6.79
N ALA A 58 -18.23 -9.39 7.73
CA ALA A 58 -17.73 -9.66 9.07
C ALA A 58 -18.57 -10.70 9.83
N ARG A 59 -19.90 -10.73 9.65
CA ARG A 59 -20.77 -11.74 10.28
C ARG A 59 -20.48 -13.15 9.78
N ASN A 60 -20.26 -13.28 8.47
CA ASN A 60 -19.94 -14.56 7.85
C ASN A 60 -18.54 -15.02 8.26
N TRP A 61 -17.55 -14.12 8.24
CA TRP A 61 -16.20 -14.42 8.66
C TRP A 61 -16.12 -14.81 10.14
N LYS A 62 -16.85 -14.09 11.01
CA LYS A 62 -17.00 -14.44 12.43
C LYS A 62 -17.43 -15.89 12.59
N LYS A 63 -18.54 -16.25 11.94
CA LYS A 63 -19.09 -17.61 11.99
C LYS A 63 -18.08 -18.65 11.51
N THR A 64 -17.35 -18.38 10.41
CA THR A 64 -16.34 -19.32 9.91
C THR A 64 -15.15 -19.51 10.86
N VAL A 65 -14.77 -18.50 11.64
CA VAL A 65 -13.72 -18.63 12.67
C VAL A 65 -14.26 -19.42 13.86
N ASP A 66 -15.44 -19.06 14.36
CA ASP A 66 -16.08 -19.74 15.49
C ASP A 66 -16.28 -21.24 15.19
N ASP A 67 -16.79 -21.58 14.00
CA ASP A 67 -17.00 -22.98 13.56
C ASP A 67 -15.67 -23.76 13.44
N TYR A 68 -14.58 -23.09 13.06
CA TYR A 68 -13.25 -23.71 12.99
C TYR A 68 -12.63 -23.92 14.38
N GLU A 69 -12.71 -22.94 15.28
CA GLU A 69 -12.17 -23.05 16.64
C GLU A 69 -12.92 -24.09 17.50
N LEU A 70 -14.22 -24.25 17.25
CA LEU A 70 -15.05 -25.30 17.87
C LEU A 70 -14.82 -26.69 17.25
N GLY A 71 -13.98 -26.80 16.20
CA GLY A 71 -13.70 -28.05 15.50
C GLY A 71 -14.86 -28.57 14.64
N LEU A 72 -15.88 -27.74 14.38
CA LEU A 72 -17.05 -28.06 13.57
C LEU A 72 -16.75 -27.97 12.06
N ALA A 73 -15.71 -27.20 11.68
CA ALA A 73 -15.28 -27.03 10.30
C ALA A 73 -13.83 -27.51 10.08
N THR A 74 -13.60 -28.29 9.02
CA THR A 74 -12.25 -28.71 8.59
C THR A 74 -11.55 -27.62 7.76
N TYR A 75 -12.30 -26.64 7.25
CA TYR A 75 -11.77 -25.54 6.46
C TYR A 75 -11.07 -24.52 7.35
N ASN A 76 -9.77 -24.28 7.11
CA ASN A 76 -8.96 -23.32 7.86
C ASN A 76 -9.18 -21.88 7.35
N PRO A 77 -9.87 -20.98 8.10
CA PRO A 77 -10.16 -19.61 7.66
C PRO A 77 -8.89 -18.75 7.52
N PHE A 78 -7.81 -19.14 8.19
CA PHE A 78 -6.53 -18.43 8.21
C PHE A 78 -5.61 -18.80 7.04
N GLU A 79 -5.96 -19.83 6.27
CA GLU A 79 -5.19 -20.24 5.10
C GLU A 79 -5.64 -19.50 3.83
N SER A 80 -4.65 -19.04 3.07
CA SER A 80 -4.88 -18.54 1.72
C SER A 80 -5.05 -19.75 0.80
N PRO A 81 -6.19 -19.88 0.09
CA PRO A 81 -6.36 -20.98 -0.84
C PRO A 81 -5.23 -20.94 -1.88
N LEU A 82 -4.64 -22.10 -2.16
CA LEU A 82 -3.66 -22.28 -3.23
C LEU A 82 -4.36 -21.98 -4.56
N SER A 83 -4.32 -20.72 -4.98
CA SER A 83 -4.95 -20.26 -6.22
C SER A 83 -4.16 -20.79 -7.42
N GLY A 84 -4.54 -21.98 -7.88
CA GLY A 84 -4.27 -22.45 -9.22
C GLY A 84 -5.29 -21.83 -10.19
N LYS A 85 -4.97 -20.63 -10.71
CA LYS A 85 -5.32 -20.14 -12.05
C LYS A 85 -4.79 -18.71 -12.26
N THR A 86 -4.14 -18.52 -13.40
CA THR A 86 -3.26 -17.39 -13.71
C THR A 86 -4.03 -16.15 -14.15
N ALA A 87 -3.64 -14.99 -13.62
CA ALA A 87 -4.06 -13.63 -14.00
C ALA A 87 -3.81 -13.23 -15.48
N GLN A 88 -3.54 -14.22 -16.36
CA GLN A 88 -3.34 -14.07 -17.79
C GLN A 88 -4.65 -14.20 -18.58
N ALA A 89 -5.68 -14.88 -18.06
CA ALA A 89 -6.98 -14.97 -18.73
C ALA A 89 -7.77 -13.65 -18.65
N VAL A 90 -7.79 -13.02 -17.46
CA VAL A 90 -8.49 -11.74 -17.21
C VAL A 90 -7.81 -10.56 -17.92
N ARG A 91 -6.47 -10.59 -18.07
CA ARG A 91 -5.73 -9.58 -18.85
C ARG A 91 -6.02 -9.63 -20.34
N LEU A 92 -6.42 -10.78 -20.88
CA LEU A 92 -6.70 -10.96 -22.30
C LEU A 92 -8.11 -10.45 -22.63
N GLU A 93 -9.06 -10.59 -21.71
CA GLU A 93 -10.41 -10.00 -21.83
C GLU A 93 -10.39 -8.47 -21.68
N LEU A 94 -9.71 -7.93 -20.67
CA LEU A 94 -9.56 -6.47 -20.51
C LEU A 94 -8.76 -5.79 -21.63
N ALA A 95 -7.77 -6.48 -22.22
CA ALA A 95 -7.04 -5.97 -23.38
C ALA A 95 -7.89 -5.96 -24.66
N LYS A 96 -8.86 -6.87 -24.79
CA LYS A 96 -9.82 -6.90 -25.89
C LYS A 96 -10.90 -5.83 -25.73
N GLU A 97 -11.38 -5.59 -24.51
CA GLU A 97 -12.33 -4.50 -24.20
C GLU A 97 -11.70 -3.10 -24.35
N ALA A 98 -10.40 -2.95 -24.06
CA ALA A 98 -9.67 -1.71 -24.28
C ALA A 98 -9.36 -1.43 -25.76
N GLN A 99 -9.25 -2.47 -26.60
CA GLN A 99 -9.08 -2.31 -28.05
C GLN A 99 -10.38 -1.91 -28.76
N GLU A 100 -11.54 -2.34 -28.27
CA GLU A 100 -12.86 -1.94 -28.78
C GLU A 100 -13.19 -0.48 -28.45
N LYS A 101 -12.76 0.03 -27.27
CA LYS A 101 -12.99 1.44 -26.86
C LYS A 101 -12.00 2.44 -27.43
N ALA A 102 -10.95 2.01 -28.14
CA ALA A 102 -9.91 2.89 -28.68
C ALA A 102 -10.15 3.35 -30.14
N ARG A 103 -11.40 3.28 -30.64
CA ARG A 103 -11.77 3.67 -32.02
C ARG A 103 -12.82 4.76 -32.17
N GLN A 104 -13.26 5.37 -31.09
CA GLN A 104 -13.97 6.66 -31.06
C GLN A 104 -13.23 7.45 -29.98
N GLU A 105 -12.50 8.52 -30.25
CA GLU A 105 -13.05 9.79 -30.70
C GLU A 105 -12.00 10.57 -31.49
N MET A 106 -12.43 11.11 -32.63
CA MET A 106 -11.82 12.28 -33.23
C MET A 106 -12.98 13.21 -33.58
N LEU A 107 -12.92 14.41 -33.00
CA LEU A 107 -13.74 15.62 -33.20
C LEU A 107 -14.79 15.90 -32.10
N ASP A 108 -14.68 17.13 -31.60
CA ASP A 108 -15.32 17.78 -30.43
C ASP A 108 -14.92 17.25 -29.04
N THR A 109 -13.70 17.60 -28.60
CA THR A 109 -13.22 17.29 -27.24
C THR A 109 -14.16 17.85 -26.19
N SER A 110 -14.88 17.01 -25.46
CA SER A 110 -15.73 17.42 -24.34
C SER A 110 -14.91 18.09 -23.21
N PRO A 111 -15.47 19.02 -22.42
CA PRO A 111 -14.80 19.55 -21.23
C PRO A 111 -14.23 18.48 -20.28
N GLY A 112 -14.92 17.33 -20.17
CA GLY A 112 -14.46 16.19 -19.37
C GLY A 112 -13.24 15.49 -19.96
N GLU A 113 -13.22 15.26 -21.27
CA GLU A 113 -12.06 14.70 -21.98
C GLU A 113 -10.84 15.62 -21.92
N PHE A 114 -11.06 16.94 -21.98
CA PHE A 114 -10.01 17.93 -21.81
C PHE A 114 -9.35 17.80 -20.42
N LEU A 115 -10.15 17.72 -19.36
CA LEU A 115 -9.64 17.53 -18.00
C LEU A 115 -8.94 16.17 -17.85
N PHE A 116 -9.53 15.10 -18.37
CA PHE A 116 -8.92 13.77 -18.36
C PHE A 116 -7.55 13.75 -19.06
N PHE A 117 -7.44 14.39 -20.22
CA PHE A 117 -6.18 14.52 -20.95
C PHE A 117 -5.13 15.29 -20.13
N GLY A 118 -5.53 16.33 -19.40
CA GLY A 118 -4.66 17.03 -18.45
C GLY A 118 -4.16 16.11 -17.32
N LEU A 119 -5.03 15.30 -16.74
CA LEU A 119 -4.68 14.33 -15.69
C LEU A 119 -3.71 13.25 -16.20
N GLU A 120 -3.89 12.79 -17.45
CA GLU A 120 -3.01 11.84 -18.10
C GLU A 120 -1.59 12.42 -18.27
N ILE A 121 -1.49 13.70 -18.66
CA ILE A 121 -0.20 14.39 -18.74
C ILE A 121 0.44 14.48 -17.35
N GLU A 122 -0.29 14.87 -16.29
CA GLU A 122 0.26 14.89 -14.92
C GLU A 122 0.78 13.51 -14.48
N GLN A 123 0.07 12.44 -14.86
CA GLN A 123 0.50 11.06 -14.59
C GLN A 123 1.82 10.75 -15.31
N GLN A 124 1.92 11.08 -16.60
CA GLN A 124 3.14 10.86 -17.39
C GLN A 124 4.32 11.70 -16.90
N GLN A 125 4.09 12.93 -16.43
CA GLN A 125 5.10 13.78 -15.79
C GLN A 125 5.63 13.10 -14.51
N ARG A 126 4.74 12.59 -13.65
CA ARG A 126 5.10 11.90 -12.41
C ARG A 126 5.88 10.60 -12.66
N GLU A 127 5.47 9.82 -13.65
CA GLU A 127 6.21 8.62 -14.07
C GLU A 127 7.62 8.94 -14.55
N LEU A 128 7.77 10.01 -15.35
CA LEU A 128 9.07 10.43 -15.85
C LEU A 128 9.97 10.95 -14.72
N LEU A 129 9.43 11.73 -13.78
CA LEU A 129 10.16 12.21 -12.60
C LEU A 129 10.68 11.05 -11.73
N GLU A 130 9.85 10.05 -11.44
CA GLU A 130 10.26 8.88 -10.67
C GLU A 130 11.31 8.04 -11.43
N ASP A 131 11.17 7.89 -12.75
CA ASP A 131 12.18 7.18 -13.54
C ASP A 131 13.52 7.92 -13.54
N ILE A 132 13.53 9.24 -13.70
CA ILE A 132 14.75 10.06 -13.65
C ILE A 132 15.39 9.98 -12.26
N SER A 133 14.61 10.13 -11.18
CA SER A 133 15.13 10.09 -9.80
C SER A 133 15.76 8.75 -9.43
N THR A 134 15.32 7.65 -10.06
CA THR A 134 15.86 6.31 -9.80
C THR A 134 17.15 6.00 -10.57
N ILE A 135 17.50 6.79 -11.58
CA ILE A 135 18.67 6.56 -12.44
C ILE A 135 19.81 7.47 -11.96
N ARG A 136 20.79 6.89 -11.24
CA ARG A 136 21.97 7.61 -10.78
C ARG A 136 22.97 7.88 -11.90
N ASP A 137 23.28 6.85 -12.69
CA ASP A 137 24.25 6.88 -13.78
C ASP A 137 23.58 6.37 -15.07
N PRO A 138 22.96 7.28 -15.86
CA PRO A 138 22.17 6.88 -17.02
C PRO A 138 23.08 6.37 -18.14
N THR A 139 22.72 5.22 -18.71
CA THR A 139 23.34 4.75 -19.95
C THR A 139 22.90 5.63 -21.12
N ASN A 140 23.68 5.75 -22.20
CA ASN A 140 23.27 6.47 -23.42
C ASN A 140 21.87 6.06 -23.92
N LYS A 141 21.54 4.76 -23.84
CA LYS A 141 20.21 4.24 -24.17
C LYS A 141 19.09 4.75 -23.24
N GLN A 142 19.39 4.98 -21.97
CA GLN A 142 18.42 5.55 -21.01
C GLN A 142 18.29 7.07 -21.22
N LEU A 143 19.38 7.77 -21.54
CA LEU A 143 19.35 9.19 -21.89
C LEU A 143 18.48 9.43 -23.12
N THR A 144 18.64 8.65 -24.19
CA THR A 144 17.79 8.76 -25.39
C THR A 144 16.32 8.51 -25.05
N GLN A 145 16.02 7.49 -24.24
CA GLN A 145 14.65 7.21 -23.79
C GLN A 145 14.04 8.37 -22.97
N ILE A 146 14.82 9.02 -22.11
CA ILE A 146 14.36 10.20 -21.35
C ILE A 146 14.07 11.36 -22.30
N VAL A 147 14.95 11.62 -23.27
CA VAL A 147 14.75 12.68 -24.28
C VAL A 147 13.51 12.40 -25.14
N ASP A 148 13.31 11.16 -25.59
CA ASP A 148 12.14 10.75 -26.37
C ASP A 148 10.84 10.94 -25.57
N ARG A 149 10.85 10.59 -24.28
CA ARG A 149 9.70 10.82 -23.40
C ARG A 149 9.45 12.30 -23.17
N ARG A 150 10.48 13.10 -22.93
CA ARG A 150 10.36 14.57 -22.78
C ARG A 150 9.79 15.21 -24.05
N THR A 151 10.25 14.81 -25.24
CA THR A 151 9.73 15.36 -26.51
C THR A 151 8.28 14.97 -26.76
N LYS A 152 7.89 13.72 -26.46
CA LYS A 152 6.49 13.28 -26.53
C LYS A 152 5.61 14.09 -25.56
N LEU A 153 6.05 14.24 -24.32
CA LEU A 153 5.33 14.96 -23.28
C LEU A 153 5.18 16.44 -23.62
N MET A 154 6.22 17.07 -24.18
CA MET A 154 6.14 18.45 -24.70
C MET A 154 5.10 18.60 -25.82
N ARG A 155 4.97 17.61 -26.72
CA ARG A 155 3.93 17.64 -27.77
C ARG A 155 2.53 17.56 -27.17
N GLN A 156 2.33 16.71 -26.16
CA GLN A 156 1.06 16.61 -25.44
C GLN A 156 0.74 17.91 -24.68
N ILE A 157 1.71 18.51 -24.00
CA ILE A 157 1.52 19.80 -23.33
C ILE A 157 1.13 20.88 -24.35
N ARG A 158 1.81 20.99 -25.49
CA ARG A 158 1.45 21.97 -26.53
C ARG A 158 0.01 21.78 -27.03
N ARG A 159 -0.41 20.53 -27.27
CA ARG A 159 -1.80 20.21 -27.63
C ARG A 159 -2.77 20.62 -26.52
N PHE A 160 -2.43 20.33 -25.26
CA PHE A 160 -3.22 20.72 -24.10
C PHE A 160 -3.34 22.25 -23.96
N ARG A 161 -2.27 23.01 -24.23
CA ARG A 161 -2.30 24.48 -24.25
C ARG A 161 -3.24 25.04 -25.32
N ALA A 162 -3.29 24.41 -26.50
CA ALA A 162 -4.21 24.82 -27.55
C ALA A 162 -5.68 24.62 -27.12
N LEU A 163 -5.99 23.52 -26.42
CA LEU A 163 -7.33 23.29 -25.86
C LEU A 163 -7.64 24.22 -24.67
N GLN A 164 -6.64 24.56 -23.86
CA GLN A 164 -6.80 25.51 -22.76
C GLN A 164 -7.26 26.90 -23.21
N LEU A 165 -6.94 27.33 -24.43
CA LEU A 165 -7.44 28.60 -24.97
C LEU A 165 -8.98 28.64 -25.02
N GLY A 166 -9.62 27.52 -25.35
CA GLY A 166 -11.08 27.43 -25.43
C GLY A 166 -11.76 27.16 -24.09
N TYR A 167 -11.15 26.33 -23.23
CA TYR A 167 -11.77 25.89 -21.99
C TYR A 167 -11.38 26.70 -20.74
N MET A 168 -10.13 27.18 -20.67
CA MET A 168 -9.54 27.73 -19.45
C MET A 168 -8.51 28.82 -19.75
N PRO A 169 -8.92 29.97 -20.34
CA PRO A 169 -8.01 31.03 -20.76
C PRO A 169 -7.27 31.69 -19.59
N ILE A 170 -7.83 31.66 -18.38
CA ILE A 170 -7.20 32.20 -17.18
C ILE A 170 -5.86 31.52 -16.84
N SER A 171 -5.72 30.22 -17.12
CA SER A 171 -4.46 29.49 -16.92
C SER A 171 -3.35 30.05 -17.80
N LEU A 172 -3.68 30.46 -19.02
CA LEU A 172 -2.70 31.01 -19.96
C LEU A 172 -2.30 32.43 -19.58
N GLN A 173 -3.22 33.23 -19.02
CA GLN A 173 -2.89 34.54 -18.47
C GLN A 173 -1.89 34.42 -17.32
N ILE A 174 -2.12 33.47 -16.40
CA ILE A 174 -1.19 33.19 -15.29
C ILE A 174 0.18 32.84 -15.86
N ILE A 175 0.23 31.91 -16.80
CA ILE A 175 1.50 31.48 -17.43
C ILE A 175 2.24 32.64 -18.09
N ALA A 176 1.52 33.53 -18.78
CA ALA A 176 2.11 34.70 -19.44
C ALA A 176 2.70 35.70 -18.45
N THR A 177 2.20 35.74 -17.21
CA THR A 177 2.71 36.61 -16.13
C THR A 177 3.86 36.01 -15.32
N LEU A 178 4.24 34.75 -15.57
CA LEU A 178 5.33 34.10 -14.84
C LEU A 178 6.71 34.62 -15.31
N PRO A 179 7.69 34.73 -14.39
CA PRO A 179 9.04 35.14 -14.75
C PRO A 179 9.73 34.12 -15.67
N SER A 180 10.62 34.60 -16.56
CA SER A 180 11.33 33.77 -17.55
C SER A 180 12.09 32.58 -16.97
N SER A 181 12.47 32.62 -15.68
CA SER A 181 13.09 31.50 -14.96
C SER A 181 12.20 30.25 -14.89
N GLN A 182 10.87 30.41 -14.91
CA GLN A 182 9.92 29.29 -14.95
C GLN A 182 9.62 28.81 -16.39
N SER A 183 10.17 29.48 -17.40
CA SER A 183 10.03 29.09 -18.82
C SER A 183 11.05 28.04 -19.26
N GLN A 184 12.13 27.84 -18.49
CA GLN A 184 13.20 26.87 -18.78
C GLN A 184 13.03 25.52 -18.05
N LEU A 185 11.82 25.22 -17.55
CA LEU A 185 11.54 23.97 -16.86
C LEU A 185 11.61 22.77 -17.80
N ASN A 186 12.04 21.62 -17.27
CA ASN A 186 11.97 20.36 -17.99
C ASN A 186 10.50 19.97 -18.22
N ALA A 187 10.24 19.15 -19.25
CA ALA A 187 8.88 18.76 -19.63
C ALA A 187 8.06 18.22 -18.44
N GLU A 188 8.70 17.46 -17.56
CA GLU A 188 8.11 16.85 -16.38
C GLU A 188 7.81 17.80 -15.21
N GLU A 189 8.33 19.02 -15.22
CA GLU A 189 8.14 20.04 -14.18
C GLU A 189 7.20 21.17 -14.63
N ILE A 190 6.79 21.19 -15.90
CA ILE A 190 5.92 22.24 -16.43
C ILE A 190 4.53 22.16 -15.77
N PRO A 191 4.10 23.19 -15.02
CA PRO A 191 2.79 23.20 -14.39
C PRO A 191 1.67 23.32 -15.43
N LEU A 192 0.68 22.44 -15.38
CA LEU A 192 -0.44 22.48 -16.34
C LEU A 192 -1.46 23.57 -16.01
N TYR A 193 -1.54 24.02 -14.76
CA TYR A 193 -2.58 24.93 -14.25
C TYR A 193 -3.99 24.37 -14.51
N LEU A 194 -4.24 23.17 -13.96
CA LEU A 194 -5.59 22.61 -13.83
C LEU A 194 -6.40 23.39 -12.78
N PRO A 195 -7.74 23.25 -12.74
CA PRO A 195 -8.54 23.99 -11.77
C PRO A 195 -8.10 23.82 -10.31
N SER A 196 -7.61 22.64 -9.91
CA SER A 196 -7.05 22.40 -8.57
C SER A 196 -5.78 23.21 -8.25
N GLN A 197 -5.10 23.73 -9.26
CA GLN A 197 -3.87 24.53 -9.14
C GLN A 197 -4.15 26.03 -9.17
N LEU A 198 -5.42 26.44 -9.34
CA LEU A 198 -5.85 27.83 -9.27
C LEU A 198 -6.24 28.24 -7.85
N SER A 199 -5.98 29.51 -7.50
CA SER A 199 -6.53 30.08 -6.27
C SER A 199 -8.04 30.23 -6.35
N SER A 200 -8.71 30.27 -5.20
CA SER A 200 -10.17 30.48 -5.12
C SER A 200 -10.58 31.80 -5.81
N SER A 201 -9.75 32.86 -5.69
CA SER A 201 -9.96 34.13 -6.39
C SER A 201 -9.89 34.02 -7.92
N GLN A 202 -9.03 33.16 -8.46
CA GLN A 202 -8.92 32.91 -9.90
C GLN A 202 -10.10 32.08 -10.40
N ARG A 203 -10.58 31.11 -9.61
CA ARG A 203 -11.76 30.31 -9.94
C ARG A 203 -13.07 31.12 -9.94
N SER A 204 -13.13 32.23 -9.21
CA SER A 204 -14.29 33.14 -9.22
C SER A 204 -14.29 34.16 -10.37
N SER A 205 -13.30 34.11 -11.27
CA SER A 205 -13.23 35.02 -12.43
C SER A 205 -14.27 34.66 -13.50
N ASN A 206 -14.81 35.66 -14.20
CA ASN A 206 -15.75 35.49 -15.32
C ASN A 206 -15.19 34.66 -16.49
N LEU A 207 -13.85 34.51 -16.55
CA LEU A 207 -13.15 33.71 -17.56
C LEU A 207 -13.09 32.22 -17.22
N TYR A 208 -13.67 31.79 -16.09
CA TYR A 208 -13.67 30.43 -15.61
C TYR A 208 -15.09 29.86 -15.52
N LYS A 209 -15.29 28.65 -16.04
CA LYS A 209 -16.58 27.93 -15.94
C LYS A 209 -16.58 27.08 -14.68
N SER A 210 -17.52 27.34 -13.76
CA SER A 210 -17.64 26.62 -12.47
C SER A 210 -17.77 25.10 -12.63
N GLU A 211 -18.42 24.64 -13.72
CA GLU A 211 -18.62 23.23 -14.05
C GLU A 211 -17.30 22.42 -14.13
N LEU A 212 -16.18 23.07 -14.51
CA LEU A 212 -14.87 22.42 -14.58
C LEU A 212 -14.35 21.99 -13.20
N THR A 213 -14.71 22.72 -12.14
CA THR A 213 -14.31 22.39 -10.76
C THR A 213 -14.99 21.10 -10.31
N GLU A 214 -16.28 20.97 -10.60
CA GLU A 214 -17.07 19.79 -10.23
C GLU A 214 -16.64 18.55 -11.02
N MET A 215 -16.41 18.71 -12.33
CA MET A 215 -15.91 17.64 -13.18
C MET A 215 -14.52 17.18 -12.75
N GLU A 216 -13.60 18.11 -12.45
CA GLU A 216 -12.29 17.74 -11.91
C GLU A 216 -12.43 17.03 -10.56
N GLY A 217 -13.29 17.52 -9.66
CA GLY A 217 -13.57 16.86 -8.37
C GLY A 217 -13.95 15.40 -8.52
N ARG A 218 -14.88 15.09 -9.44
CA ARG A 218 -15.30 13.70 -9.75
C ARG A 218 -14.17 12.87 -10.34
N LEU A 219 -13.36 13.44 -11.24
CA LEU A 219 -12.20 12.75 -11.81
C LEU A 219 -11.12 12.47 -10.76
N ARG A 220 -10.88 13.40 -9.83
CA ARG A 220 -9.95 13.21 -8.70
C ARG A 220 -10.44 12.14 -7.73
N ASP A 221 -11.75 12.00 -7.53
CA ASP A 221 -12.34 10.89 -6.77
C ASP A 221 -12.09 9.53 -7.41
N GLY A 222 -12.30 9.43 -8.72
CA GLY A 222 -11.94 8.24 -9.48
C GLY A 222 -10.45 7.90 -9.36
N LEU A 223 -9.58 8.90 -9.55
CA LEU A 223 -8.13 8.75 -9.46
C LEU A 223 -7.66 8.35 -8.05
N LEU A 224 -8.28 8.88 -6.99
CA LEU A 224 -7.99 8.49 -5.61
C LEU A 224 -8.31 7.02 -5.37
N ASN A 225 -9.46 6.54 -5.85
CA ASN A 225 -9.80 5.14 -5.72
C ASN A 225 -8.87 4.23 -6.53
N GLU A 226 -8.63 4.57 -7.80
CA GLU A 226 -7.75 3.82 -8.69
C GLU A 226 -6.32 3.73 -8.16
N SER A 227 -5.73 4.85 -7.76
CA SER A 227 -4.36 4.88 -7.22
C SER A 227 -4.23 4.13 -5.89
N LEU A 228 -5.29 4.11 -5.07
CA LEU A 228 -5.31 3.32 -3.84
C LEU A 228 -5.39 1.82 -4.15
N ASN A 229 -6.17 1.42 -5.15
CA ASN A 229 -6.22 0.04 -5.63
C ASN A 229 -4.90 -0.42 -6.24
N ASP A 230 -4.28 0.41 -7.07
CA ASP A 230 -2.95 0.16 -7.62
C ASP A 230 -1.89 0.01 -6.52
N LEU A 231 -2.00 0.81 -5.46
CA LEU A 231 -1.13 0.72 -4.29
C LEU A 231 -1.32 -0.63 -3.58
N ARG A 232 -2.56 -1.02 -3.28
CA ARG A 232 -2.90 -2.32 -2.67
C ARG A 232 -2.39 -3.48 -3.50
N GLN A 233 -2.73 -3.51 -4.80
CA GLN A 233 -2.31 -4.57 -5.70
C GLN A 233 -0.78 -4.64 -5.79
N SER A 234 -0.12 -3.48 -5.85
CA SER A 234 1.33 -3.41 -5.91
C SER A 234 2.01 -3.94 -4.65
N LEU A 235 1.41 -3.68 -3.48
CA LEU A 235 1.86 -4.23 -2.20
C LEU A 235 1.66 -5.75 -2.11
N LEU A 236 0.52 -6.27 -2.58
CA LEU A 236 0.26 -7.73 -2.62
C LEU A 236 1.26 -8.44 -3.53
N VAL A 237 1.53 -7.90 -4.72
CA VAL A 237 2.51 -8.46 -5.65
C VAL A 237 3.91 -8.42 -5.03
N LYS A 238 4.28 -7.31 -4.37
CA LYS A 238 5.57 -7.20 -3.66
C LYS A 238 5.70 -8.28 -2.59
N GLN A 239 4.68 -8.47 -1.77
CA GLN A 239 4.64 -9.49 -0.72
C GLN A 239 4.81 -10.90 -1.28
N ARG A 240 4.12 -11.23 -2.39
CA ARG A 240 4.29 -12.52 -3.08
C ARG A 240 5.71 -12.71 -3.62
N LEU A 241 6.30 -11.67 -4.21
CA LEU A 241 7.69 -11.72 -4.68
C LEU A 241 8.69 -11.93 -3.53
N LEU A 242 8.41 -11.38 -2.34
CA LEU A 242 9.21 -11.61 -1.14
C LEU A 242 9.09 -13.04 -0.62
N ARG A 243 7.86 -13.59 -0.55
CA ARG A 243 7.63 -15.01 -0.26
C ARG A 243 8.38 -15.91 -1.23
N TYR A 244 8.23 -15.66 -2.52
CA TYR A 244 8.91 -16.40 -3.58
C TYR A 244 10.43 -16.36 -3.40
N LYS A 245 11.00 -15.17 -3.17
CA LYS A 245 12.45 -15.01 -2.94
C LYS A 245 12.89 -15.83 -1.73
N LYS A 246 12.16 -15.77 -0.63
CA LYS A 246 12.50 -16.49 0.61
C LYS A 246 12.53 -18.02 0.42
N ILE A 247 11.59 -18.56 -0.35
CA ILE A 247 11.46 -20.02 -0.54
C ILE A 247 12.42 -20.51 -1.63
N ASN A 248 12.51 -19.78 -2.74
CA ASN A 248 13.09 -20.30 -3.99
C ASN A 248 14.46 -19.69 -4.36
N ALA A 249 14.84 -18.52 -3.83
CA ALA A 249 16.12 -17.89 -4.21
C ALA A 249 17.27 -18.35 -3.31
N ARG A 250 17.92 -19.47 -3.67
CA ARG A 250 19.03 -20.05 -2.90
C ARG A 250 20.43 -19.55 -3.32
N ASN A 251 20.62 -19.20 -4.59
CA ASN A 251 21.93 -18.80 -5.15
C ASN A 251 22.03 -17.30 -5.45
N GLN A 252 23.26 -16.78 -5.59
CA GLN A 252 23.51 -15.35 -5.83
C GLN A 252 22.75 -14.79 -7.04
N GLY A 253 22.82 -15.47 -8.20
CA GLY A 253 22.13 -15.03 -9.42
C GLY A 253 20.60 -14.98 -9.27
N ALA A 254 20.00 -16.00 -8.67
CA ALA A 254 18.56 -16.05 -8.40
C ALA A 254 18.12 -14.96 -7.40
N THR A 255 18.97 -14.69 -6.40
CA THR A 255 18.76 -13.63 -5.41
C THR A 255 18.79 -12.26 -6.05
N THR A 256 19.78 -11.98 -6.91
CA THR A 256 19.91 -10.70 -7.62
C THR A 256 18.73 -10.46 -8.56
N ARG A 257 18.32 -11.47 -9.34
CA ARG A 257 17.12 -11.37 -10.20
C ARG A 257 15.85 -11.11 -9.40
N SER A 258 15.66 -11.82 -8.29
CA SER A 258 14.49 -11.63 -7.42
C SER A 258 14.50 -10.25 -6.76
N ARG A 259 15.66 -9.77 -6.30
CA ARG A 259 15.83 -8.39 -5.78
C ARG A 259 15.50 -7.34 -6.83
N ARG A 260 15.93 -7.51 -8.09
CA ARG A 260 15.55 -6.60 -9.19
C ARG A 260 14.04 -6.59 -9.42
N LYS A 261 13.37 -7.75 -9.39
CA LYS A 261 11.89 -7.83 -9.51
C LYS A 261 11.18 -7.12 -8.36
N VAL A 262 11.64 -7.33 -7.12
CA VAL A 262 11.11 -6.62 -5.94
C VAL A 262 11.32 -5.11 -6.07
N GLY A 263 12.52 -4.67 -6.46
CA GLY A 263 12.82 -3.24 -6.65
C GLY A 263 11.97 -2.59 -7.75
N ARG A 264 11.67 -3.30 -8.84
CA ARG A 264 10.73 -2.81 -9.86
C ARG A 264 9.31 -2.66 -9.28
N GLN A 265 8.89 -3.58 -8.42
CA GLN A 265 7.60 -3.50 -7.77
C GLN A 265 7.54 -2.38 -6.72
N ASP A 266 8.64 -2.14 -6.01
CA ASP A 266 8.78 -1.01 -5.08
C ASP A 266 8.58 0.34 -5.79
N ARG A 267 9.08 0.49 -7.02
CA ARG A 267 8.84 1.69 -7.83
C ARG A 267 7.36 1.91 -8.12
N LYS A 268 6.61 0.84 -8.42
CA LYS A 268 5.16 0.93 -8.63
C LYS A 268 4.42 1.35 -7.35
N VAL A 269 4.83 0.83 -6.20
CA VAL A 269 4.29 1.24 -4.89
C VAL A 269 4.53 2.74 -4.66
N LYS A 270 5.75 3.23 -4.92
CA LYS A 270 6.06 4.66 -4.79
C LYS A 270 5.25 5.53 -5.74
N LEU A 271 5.15 5.13 -7.01
CA LEU A 271 4.39 5.85 -8.02
C LEU A 271 2.90 5.93 -7.66
N ALA A 272 2.28 4.81 -7.27
CA ALA A 272 0.88 4.78 -6.84
C ALA A 272 0.66 5.66 -5.60
N ALA A 273 1.56 5.61 -4.62
CA ALA A 273 1.48 6.46 -3.44
C ALA A 273 1.65 7.95 -3.77
N ALA A 274 2.58 8.30 -4.67
CA ALA A 274 2.77 9.68 -5.14
C ALA A 274 1.52 10.19 -5.89
N THR A 275 0.91 9.33 -6.71
CA THR A 275 -0.34 9.61 -7.42
C THR A 275 -1.48 9.90 -6.46
N TYR A 276 -1.69 9.04 -5.47
CA TYR A 276 -2.71 9.25 -4.45
C TYR A 276 -2.48 10.55 -3.69
N ARG A 277 -1.23 10.84 -3.26
CA ARG A 277 -0.89 12.07 -2.53
C ARG A 277 -1.13 13.33 -3.37
N ALA A 278 -0.80 13.29 -4.66
CA ALA A 278 -1.03 14.41 -5.57
C ALA A 278 -2.53 14.64 -5.79
N ALA A 279 -3.30 13.58 -6.06
CA ALA A 279 -4.75 13.64 -6.22
C ALA A 279 -5.44 14.15 -4.94
N TRP A 280 -4.98 13.70 -3.78
CA TRP A 280 -5.51 14.11 -2.47
C TRP A 280 -5.27 15.61 -2.22
N LYS A 281 -4.06 16.10 -2.52
CA LYS A 281 -3.74 17.53 -2.43
C LYS A 281 -4.56 18.36 -3.41
N ALA A 282 -4.67 17.91 -4.67
CA ALA A 282 -5.46 18.59 -5.69
C ALA A 282 -6.94 18.70 -5.29
N LYS A 283 -7.53 17.61 -4.79
CA LYS A 283 -8.91 17.61 -4.31
C LYS A 283 -9.10 18.52 -3.07
N LEU A 284 -8.12 18.54 -2.16
CA LEU A 284 -8.13 19.46 -1.02
C LEU A 284 -8.09 20.94 -1.46
N SER A 285 -7.28 21.26 -2.48
CA SER A 285 -7.21 22.60 -3.06
C SER A 285 -8.51 23.03 -3.72
N LEU A 286 -9.23 22.11 -4.37
CA LEU A 286 -10.57 22.39 -4.93
C LEU A 286 -11.59 22.75 -3.85
N LEU A 287 -11.46 22.15 -2.65
CA LEU A 287 -12.33 22.38 -1.49
C LEU A 287 -11.84 23.49 -0.56
N ASP A 288 -10.92 24.34 -1.02
CA ASP A 288 -10.36 25.46 -0.25
C ASP A 288 -9.77 25.05 1.11
N GLY A 289 -9.26 23.83 1.21
CA GLY A 289 -8.64 23.30 2.44
C GLY A 289 -9.60 22.59 3.40
N ASN A 290 -10.89 22.43 3.06
CA ASN A 290 -11.83 21.73 3.93
C ASN A 290 -11.59 20.21 3.90
N GLN A 291 -10.95 19.69 4.96
CA GLN A 291 -10.62 18.27 5.08
C GLN A 291 -11.84 17.38 5.39
N GLU A 292 -12.88 17.92 6.04
CA GLU A 292 -14.07 17.15 6.43
C GLU A 292 -14.93 16.80 5.22
N ALA A 293 -15.05 17.73 4.27
CA ALA A 293 -15.77 17.52 3.01
C ALA A 293 -15.05 16.58 2.03
N LEU A 294 -13.78 16.25 2.27
CA LEU A 294 -12.95 15.49 1.34
C LEU A 294 -13.38 14.03 1.25
N GLY A 295 -13.79 13.42 2.36
CA GLY A 295 -14.16 12.01 2.47
C GLY A 295 -13.00 11.01 2.33
N TRP A 296 -11.76 11.49 2.14
CA TRP A 296 -10.57 10.66 1.91
C TRP A 296 -9.46 10.89 2.94
N ASN A 297 -8.87 9.79 3.40
CA ASN A 297 -7.78 9.84 4.39
C ASN A 297 -6.44 10.23 3.75
N LYS A 298 -5.63 10.99 4.50
CA LYS A 298 -4.26 11.35 4.10
C LYS A 298 -3.34 10.13 4.13
N LEU A 299 -2.61 9.89 3.04
CA LEU A 299 -1.65 8.78 2.93
C LEU A 299 -0.25 9.19 3.41
N LEU A 300 0.13 8.71 4.59
CA LEU A 300 1.47 8.83 5.16
C LEU A 300 2.34 7.63 4.76
N ASP A 301 3.67 7.74 4.87
CA ASP A 301 4.59 6.62 4.58
C ASP A 301 4.33 5.43 5.51
N GLU A 302 3.93 5.68 6.75
CA GLU A 302 3.55 4.67 7.76
C GLU A 302 2.34 3.82 7.34
N HIS A 303 1.50 4.35 6.44
CA HIS A 303 0.32 3.64 5.95
C HIS A 303 0.68 2.68 4.80
N ILE A 304 1.84 2.82 4.16
CA ILE A 304 2.26 2.02 2.99
C ILE A 304 2.87 0.71 3.46
N VAL A 305 2.02 -0.14 4.03
CA VAL A 305 2.43 -1.40 4.67
C VAL A 305 1.61 -2.53 4.05
N GLY A 306 2.30 -3.55 3.51
CA GLY A 306 1.65 -4.73 2.90
C GLY A 306 0.92 -5.58 3.93
N MET A 307 -0.02 -6.46 3.58
CA MET A 307 -0.77 -7.25 4.59
C MET A 307 0.09 -8.25 5.35
N GLU A 308 1.20 -8.72 4.79
CA GLU A 308 2.23 -9.47 5.51
C GLU A 308 3.60 -8.84 5.27
N ASP A 309 4.12 -8.13 6.26
CA ASP A 309 5.39 -7.45 6.11
C ASP A 309 6.55 -8.41 6.34
N LEU A 310 6.83 -9.28 5.36
CA LEU A 310 7.95 -10.21 5.45
C LEU A 310 9.29 -9.46 5.53
N GLN A 311 9.39 -8.28 4.92
CA GLN A 311 10.60 -7.46 4.96
C GLN A 311 10.79 -6.79 6.31
N GLU A 312 9.77 -6.12 6.84
CA GLU A 312 9.88 -5.49 8.15
C GLU A 312 9.94 -6.53 9.26
N ALA A 313 9.23 -7.66 9.14
CA ALA A 313 9.38 -8.80 10.04
C ALA A 313 10.77 -9.43 9.92
N GLU A 314 11.39 -9.52 8.74
CA GLU A 314 12.77 -9.98 8.58
C GLU A 314 13.79 -9.00 9.15
N GLN A 315 13.62 -7.69 8.93
CA GLN A 315 14.49 -6.67 9.51
C GLN A 315 14.33 -6.60 11.04
N ARG A 316 13.09 -6.68 11.55
CA ARG A 316 12.81 -6.78 12.98
C ARG A 316 13.31 -8.10 13.55
N ARG A 317 13.21 -9.23 12.84
CA ARG A 317 13.80 -10.52 13.25
C ARG A 317 15.33 -10.48 13.22
N ALA A 318 15.95 -9.82 12.26
CA ALA A 318 17.40 -9.69 12.15
C ALA A 318 17.96 -8.71 13.19
N LYS A 319 17.30 -7.56 13.37
CA LYS A 319 17.60 -6.60 14.44
C LYS A 319 17.39 -7.28 15.79
N ALA A 320 16.21 -7.87 16.03
CA ALA A 320 15.94 -8.63 17.25
C ALA A 320 16.91 -9.80 17.43
N ALA A 321 17.36 -10.52 16.40
CA ALA A 321 18.36 -11.58 16.57
C ALA A 321 19.72 -11.01 17.01
N LYS A 322 20.10 -9.82 16.52
CA LYS A 322 21.31 -9.11 16.96
C LYS A 322 21.17 -8.54 18.38
N THR A 323 20.09 -7.81 18.68
CA THR A 323 19.84 -7.30 20.03
C THR A 323 19.68 -8.46 20.99
N LYS A 324 18.88 -9.48 20.68
CA LYS A 324 18.69 -10.66 21.54
C LYS A 324 19.94 -11.50 21.71
N ARG A 325 20.91 -11.52 20.79
CA ARG A 325 22.21 -12.15 21.06
C ARG A 325 22.97 -11.39 22.15
N ALA A 326 23.04 -10.07 22.06
CA ALA A 326 23.67 -9.23 23.07
C ALA A 326 22.91 -9.25 24.41
N ASP A 327 21.58 -9.19 24.35
CA ASP A 327 20.68 -9.15 25.50
C ASP A 327 20.47 -10.53 26.14
N ALA A 328 20.61 -11.63 25.39
CA ALA A 328 20.65 -12.99 25.94
C ALA A 328 22.03 -13.32 26.51
N ALA A 329 23.13 -12.83 25.92
CA ALA A 329 24.45 -12.92 26.53
C ALA A 329 24.51 -12.16 27.87
N ARG A 330 23.93 -10.96 27.93
CA ARG A 330 23.83 -10.17 29.17
C ARG A 330 22.92 -10.82 30.23
N ARG A 331 21.80 -11.42 29.82
CA ARG A 331 20.87 -12.10 30.75
C ARG A 331 21.34 -13.48 31.19
N ALA A 332 22.13 -14.19 30.38
CA ALA A 332 22.78 -15.45 30.76
C ALA A 332 23.81 -15.23 31.89
N LEU A 333 24.48 -14.08 31.91
CA LEU A 333 25.36 -13.66 33.02
C LEU A 333 24.61 -13.32 34.31
N VAL A 334 23.31 -13.00 34.23
CA VAL A 334 22.48 -12.54 35.36
C VAL A 334 21.43 -13.60 35.77
N GLY A 335 21.39 -14.75 35.10
CA GLY A 335 20.44 -15.85 35.42
C GLY A 335 18.99 -15.57 35.02
N GLU A 336 18.72 -14.66 34.08
CA GLU A 336 17.36 -14.31 33.64
C GLU A 336 16.90 -15.05 32.36
N ASN A 337 15.59 -15.28 32.26
CA ASN A 337 14.92 -15.97 31.15
C ASN A 337 14.93 -15.20 29.79
N PRO A 338 14.78 -15.90 28.65
CA PRO A 338 15.05 -15.35 27.32
C PRO A 338 13.98 -14.38 26.79
N VAL A 339 14.42 -13.50 25.86
CA VAL A 339 13.64 -12.38 25.30
C VAL A 339 12.43 -12.84 24.47
N PRO A 340 11.21 -12.29 24.69
CA PRO A 340 10.04 -12.61 23.86
C PRO A 340 10.27 -12.37 22.37
N GLY A 341 9.96 -13.37 21.54
CA GLY A 341 9.94 -13.34 20.07
C GLY A 341 9.16 -12.15 19.50
N ALA A 342 9.63 -11.56 18.40
CA ALA A 342 8.79 -10.72 17.55
C ALA A 342 7.81 -11.65 16.82
N ARG A 343 6.70 -11.99 17.49
CA ARG A 343 5.60 -12.76 16.91
C ARG A 343 4.62 -11.81 16.22
N GLU A 344 3.95 -12.33 15.21
CA GLU A 344 3.00 -11.68 14.30
C GLU A 344 1.74 -11.12 15.00
N LYS A 345 1.57 -11.42 16.30
CA LYS A 345 0.36 -11.24 17.11
C LYS A 345 -0.04 -9.80 17.46
N ASN A 346 0.80 -8.79 17.18
CA ASN A 346 0.54 -7.41 17.60
C ASN A 346 0.27 -6.47 16.42
N ARG A 347 -0.19 -7.01 15.29
CA ARG A 347 -0.24 -6.26 14.04
C ARG A 347 -1.64 -5.79 13.71
N VAL A 348 -1.74 -4.48 13.49
CA VAL A 348 -2.94 -3.83 12.98
C VAL A 348 -2.74 -3.59 11.48
N PRO A 349 -3.63 -4.08 10.60
CA PRO A 349 -3.61 -3.72 9.19
C PRO A 349 -3.69 -2.20 9.01
N SER A 350 -2.97 -1.66 8.03
CA SER A 350 -3.10 -0.24 7.69
C SER A 350 -4.51 0.06 7.16
N TRP A 351 -5.05 1.26 7.42
CA TRP A 351 -6.39 1.65 6.99
C TRP A 351 -6.61 1.54 5.47
N ILE A 352 -5.53 1.59 4.69
CA ILE A 352 -5.58 1.37 3.24
C ILE A 352 -6.23 0.03 2.90
N TRP A 353 -6.22 -0.95 3.81
CA TRP A 353 -6.85 -2.26 3.62
C TRP A 353 -8.32 -2.29 4.07
N HIS A 354 -8.78 -1.31 4.86
CA HIS A 354 -10.06 -1.41 5.57
C HIS A 354 -11.28 -1.12 4.67
N GLY A 355 -11.13 -0.32 3.61
CA GLY A 355 -12.23 0.15 2.75
C GLY A 355 -12.08 -0.33 1.32
N THR A 356 -12.36 -1.60 1.06
CA THR A 356 -12.52 -2.12 -0.31
C THR A 356 -13.98 -2.02 -0.70
N THR A 357 -14.27 -1.34 -1.80
CA THR A 357 -15.63 -1.19 -2.34
C THR A 357 -16.10 -2.52 -2.93
N GLN A 358 -17.40 -2.87 -2.80
CA GLN A 358 -17.93 -4.21 -3.11
C GLN A 358 -17.58 -4.76 -4.51
N GLY A 359 -17.42 -3.89 -5.52
CA GLY A 359 -17.04 -4.29 -6.88
C GLY A 359 -15.59 -4.79 -7.01
N GLU A 360 -14.68 -4.30 -6.16
CA GLU A 360 -13.25 -4.68 -6.15
C GLU A 360 -13.04 -6.05 -5.50
N LEU A 361 -13.84 -6.36 -4.48
CA LEU A 361 -13.79 -7.63 -3.74
C LEU A 361 -14.29 -8.81 -4.59
N GLN A 362 -15.29 -8.59 -5.45
CA GLN A 362 -15.79 -9.63 -6.35
C GLN A 362 -14.88 -9.87 -7.55
N ALA A 363 -14.21 -8.82 -8.05
CA ALA A 363 -13.29 -8.92 -9.19
C ALA A 363 -11.92 -9.53 -8.82
N ASP A 364 -11.38 -9.23 -7.61
CA ASP A 364 -10.09 -9.74 -7.17
C ASP A 364 -10.23 -10.67 -5.96
N ARG A 365 -10.55 -11.95 -6.23
CA ARG A 365 -10.67 -13.02 -5.21
C ARG A 365 -9.48 -13.08 -4.25
N VAL A 366 -8.29 -12.74 -4.74
CA VAL A 366 -7.06 -12.70 -3.93
C VAL A 366 -7.11 -11.62 -2.85
N LEU A 367 -7.64 -10.45 -3.19
CA LEU A 367 -7.78 -9.32 -2.26
C LEU A 367 -8.83 -9.65 -1.20
N TYR A 368 -9.96 -10.23 -1.61
CA TYR A 368 -11.00 -10.73 -0.69
C TYR A 368 -10.45 -11.77 0.27
N ASP A 369 -9.76 -12.81 -0.24
CA ASP A 369 -9.17 -13.86 0.61
C ASP A 369 -8.14 -13.28 1.57
N GLY A 370 -7.29 -12.36 1.12
CA GLY A 370 -6.33 -11.70 1.99
C GLY A 370 -7.00 -10.87 3.09
N LEU A 371 -8.04 -10.12 2.74
CA LEU A 371 -8.77 -9.27 3.68
C LEU A 371 -9.51 -10.10 4.72
N ARG A 372 -10.16 -11.19 4.28
CA ARG A 372 -10.78 -12.18 5.16
C ARG A 372 -9.76 -12.73 6.15
N ILE A 373 -8.58 -13.15 5.68
CA ILE A 373 -7.53 -13.72 6.54
C ILE A 373 -7.07 -12.71 7.59
N GLU A 374 -6.79 -11.46 7.20
CA GLU A 374 -6.39 -10.43 8.16
C GLU A 374 -7.52 -10.10 9.14
N TRP A 375 -8.78 -10.06 8.70
CA TRP A 375 -9.92 -9.89 9.60
C TRP A 375 -10.02 -11.05 10.59
N CYS A 376 -9.92 -12.29 10.12
CA CYS A 376 -9.94 -13.48 10.97
C CYS A 376 -8.79 -13.45 12.00
N LYS A 377 -7.58 -13.05 11.58
CA LYS A 377 -6.42 -12.87 12.48
C LYS A 377 -6.58 -11.75 13.51
N THR A 378 -7.39 -10.72 13.22
CA THR A 378 -7.67 -9.65 14.19
C THR A 378 -8.82 -10.01 15.14
N TYR A 379 -9.70 -10.91 14.73
CA TYR A 379 -10.82 -11.39 15.53
C TYR A 379 -10.41 -12.48 16.52
N ALA A 380 -9.59 -13.44 16.09
CA ALA A 380 -8.98 -14.48 16.92
C ALA A 380 -7.75 -13.94 17.70
#